data_AF-A0A0M9X8I9-F1
#
_entry.id   AF-A0A0M9X8I9-F1
#
_cell.length_a   1.000
_cell.length_b   1.000
_cell.length_c   1.000
_cell.angle_alpha   90.00
_cell.angle_beta   90.00
_cell.angle_gamma   90.00
#
_symmetry.space_group_name_H-M   'P 1'
#
loop_
_entity.id
_entity.type
_entity.pdbx_description
1 polymer ?
#
loop_
_entity_poly.entity_id
_entity_poly.type
_entity_poly.pdbx_seq_one_letter_code
_entity_poly.pdbx_strand_id
1 'polypeptide(L)'
;MTLENVRTVRATAAAVTAVIGAGAAAVAVGRYASDAALRTPPGGPLPTDPGLTVHSTAAGQVALTRDFATLRPGRHGLTGDDFHAVVGPVLPGVPDSADTVVRRLERVTYGTPEPGDRARLTPNLYVGDPGGALGLDHTDLELPGELGPLPAWFVPGARDTWVIAVHGLGTTREHTMNLMEFLHRHRFPVLAPAYRGDPGAPRSPDGLNHLGETEWRDLDAALHHAVDSGARQVVLYGWSTGATMALRTAARSEVRARVAGLVLDSPVLSWEATLRALATARHTPGVLLPLAVRAAQGRTGLYGDRRPGAVHLDRIAVPTQIFHGPDDTVAPWRFSRRLAADHPNTITLHTVRGASHGAMWNADPQTYEEALRRFLTPLM
;
A
#
# COMPACT_ATOMS: atom_id res chain seq x y z
N MET A 1 13.13 55.70 32.35
CA MET A 1 13.29 54.31 31.84
C MET A 1 14.78 54.02 31.78
N THR A 2 15.29 53.26 32.75
CA THR A 2 16.74 53.07 33.00
C THR A 2 17.39 52.17 31.94
N LEU A 3 18.68 52.38 31.66
CA LEU A 3 19.50 51.63 30.71
C LEU A 3 19.46 50.10 30.92
N GLU A 4 19.22 49.66 32.15
CA GLU A 4 19.01 48.26 32.55
C GLU A 4 17.73 47.65 31.93
N ASN A 5 16.63 48.40 31.91
CA ASN A 5 15.38 47.94 31.29
C ASN A 5 15.52 47.78 29.78
N VAL A 6 16.32 48.62 29.12
CA VAL A 6 16.55 48.55 27.67
C VAL A 6 17.42 47.35 27.28
N ARG A 7 18.43 47.00 28.10
CA ARG A 7 19.26 45.79 27.89
C ARG A 7 18.45 44.50 28.08
N THR A 8 17.60 44.45 29.10
CA THR A 8 16.77 43.28 29.41
C THR A 8 15.71 43.05 28.32
N VAL A 9 15.09 44.12 27.80
CA VAL A 9 14.14 44.05 26.68
C VAL A 9 14.81 43.60 25.37
N ARG A 10 16.03 44.08 25.07
CA ARG A 10 16.79 43.65 23.87
C ARG A 10 17.25 42.20 23.95
N ALA A 11 17.73 41.75 25.11
CA ALA A 11 18.10 40.35 25.33
C ALA A 11 16.89 39.41 25.22
N THR A 12 15.75 39.83 25.77
CA THR A 12 14.49 39.09 25.66
C THR A 12 13.98 39.05 24.21
N ALA A 13 14.03 40.16 23.47
CA ALA A 13 13.66 40.20 22.06
C ALA A 13 14.58 39.35 21.17
N ALA A 14 15.89 39.34 21.43
CA ALA A 14 16.86 38.51 20.73
C ALA A 14 16.64 37.01 21.03
N ALA A 15 16.38 36.65 22.30
CA ALA A 15 16.06 35.29 22.69
C ALA A 15 14.74 34.81 22.05
N VAL A 16 13.69 35.64 22.05
CA VAL A 16 12.41 35.34 21.39
C VAL A 16 12.60 35.18 19.87
N THR A 17 13.39 36.05 19.23
CA THR A 17 13.67 35.94 17.79
C THR A 17 14.48 34.68 17.45
N ALA A 18 15.46 34.32 18.28
CA ALA A 18 16.24 33.09 18.12
C ALA A 18 15.38 31.83 18.32
N VAL A 19 14.48 31.83 19.31
CA VAL A 19 13.51 30.73 19.55
C VAL A 19 12.51 30.62 18.39
N ILE A 20 11.99 31.74 17.88
CA ILE A 20 11.09 31.76 16.72
C ILE A 20 11.82 31.28 15.46
N GLY A 21 13.06 31.74 15.23
CA GLY A 21 13.89 31.33 14.09
C GLY A 21 14.23 29.84 14.13
N ALA A 22 14.66 29.34 15.30
CA ALA A 22 14.90 27.91 15.51
C ALA A 22 13.61 27.08 15.35
N GLY A 23 12.47 27.60 15.81
CA GLY A 23 11.16 26.97 15.63
C GLY A 23 10.74 26.90 14.16
N ALA A 24 10.89 27.99 13.41
CA ALA A 24 10.59 28.03 11.98
C ALA A 24 11.49 27.09 11.17
N ALA A 25 12.79 27.04 11.48
CA ALA A 25 13.73 26.11 10.86
C ALA A 25 13.36 24.64 11.17
N ALA A 26 13.03 24.32 12.42
CA ALA A 26 12.61 22.97 12.81
C ALA A 26 11.30 22.55 12.10
N VAL A 27 10.35 23.46 11.91
CA VAL A 27 9.13 23.21 11.13
C VAL A 27 9.46 22.97 9.65
N ALA A 28 10.32 23.80 9.04
CA ALA A 28 10.70 23.63 7.64
C ALA A 28 11.42 22.29 7.40
N VAL A 29 12.36 21.93 8.28
CA VAL A 29 13.08 20.65 8.23
C VAL A 29 12.11 19.48 8.45
N GLY A 30 11.19 19.59 9.42
CA GLY A 30 10.16 18.58 9.64
C GLY A 30 9.25 18.41 8.43
N ARG A 31 8.85 19.50 7.76
CA ARG A 31 8.03 19.45 6.54
C ARG A 31 8.76 18.74 5.41
N TYR A 32 10.01 19.12 5.15
CA TYR A 32 10.86 18.48 4.14
C TYR A 32 10.99 16.96 4.40
N ALA A 33 11.31 16.58 5.64
CA ALA A 33 11.42 15.18 6.03
C ALA A 33 10.09 14.42 5.93
N SER A 34 8.96 15.06 6.25
CA SER A 34 7.63 14.44 6.10
C SER A 34 7.20 14.26 4.64
N ASP A 35 7.59 15.20 3.75
CA ASP A 35 7.25 15.13 2.34
C ASP A 35 7.87 13.90 1.67
N ALA A 36 9.06 13.48 2.11
CA ALA A 36 9.66 12.23 1.65
C ALA A 36 8.70 11.04 1.83
N ALA A 37 7.98 10.95 2.96
CA ALA A 37 7.03 9.85 3.17
C ALA A 37 5.67 10.10 2.51
N LEU A 38 5.14 11.32 2.62
CA LEU A 38 3.74 11.64 2.29
C LEU A 38 3.51 12.02 0.82
N ARG A 39 4.55 12.41 0.08
CA ARG A 39 4.48 12.69 -1.37
C ARG A 39 5.01 11.52 -2.18
N THR A 40 4.45 10.33 -1.95
CA THR A 40 4.76 9.16 -2.79
C THR A 40 3.90 9.23 -4.06
N PRO A 41 4.51 9.26 -5.27
CA PRO A 41 3.76 9.28 -6.52
C PRO A 41 3.07 7.92 -6.76
N PRO A 42 1.91 7.90 -7.46
CA PRO A 42 1.29 6.65 -7.88
C PRO A 42 2.14 5.93 -8.94
N GLY A 43 2.05 4.59 -8.98
CA GLY A 43 2.74 3.77 -9.98
C GLY A 43 4.26 3.66 -9.85
N GLY A 44 4.86 4.25 -8.81
CA GLY A 44 6.28 4.11 -8.51
C GLY A 44 6.51 3.20 -7.30
N PRO A 45 7.30 2.11 -7.40
CA PRO A 45 7.50 1.19 -6.28
C PRO A 45 8.01 1.94 -5.06
N LEU A 46 7.56 1.52 -3.88
CA LEU A 46 8.05 2.08 -2.63
C LEU A 46 9.59 1.95 -2.57
N PRO A 47 10.29 2.93 -1.96
CA PRO A 47 11.76 2.96 -1.94
C PRO A 47 12.36 1.95 -0.95
N THR A 48 11.71 0.81 -0.77
CA THR A 48 12.03 -0.22 0.23
C THR A 48 12.90 -1.32 -0.34
N ASP A 49 12.87 -1.49 -1.66
CA ASP A 49 13.72 -2.45 -2.38
C ASP A 49 14.84 -1.72 -3.13
N PRO A 50 16.04 -2.33 -3.23
CA PRO A 50 17.18 -1.71 -3.88
C PRO A 50 16.99 -1.59 -5.39
N GLY A 51 17.75 -0.68 -5.99
CA GLY A 51 17.91 -0.65 -7.45
C GLY A 51 18.79 -1.81 -7.90
N LEU A 52 18.29 -2.62 -8.82
CA LEU A 52 18.95 -3.79 -9.38
C LEU A 52 19.53 -3.45 -10.75
N THR A 53 20.39 -4.35 -11.25
CA THR A 53 20.83 -4.35 -12.63
C THR A 53 20.51 -5.71 -13.27
N VAL A 54 20.06 -5.69 -14.51
CA VAL A 54 19.97 -6.87 -15.37
C VAL A 54 21.37 -7.17 -15.89
N HIS A 55 21.88 -8.37 -15.60
CA HIS A 55 23.23 -8.79 -16.04
C HIS A 55 23.19 -9.56 -17.33
N SER A 56 22.16 -10.39 -17.52
CA SER A 56 21.94 -11.11 -18.77
C SER A 56 20.50 -11.64 -18.85
N THR A 57 20.07 -11.93 -20.06
CA THR A 57 18.83 -12.67 -20.35
C THR A 57 19.14 -13.87 -21.23
N ALA A 58 18.40 -14.95 -21.01
CA ALA A 58 18.43 -16.15 -21.85
C ALA A 58 17.01 -16.73 -21.95
N ALA A 59 16.82 -17.80 -22.72
CA ALA A 59 15.51 -18.41 -22.90
C ALA A 59 14.85 -18.78 -21.55
N GLY A 60 13.83 -18.02 -21.15
CA GLY A 60 13.12 -18.18 -19.89
C GLY A 60 13.95 -17.87 -18.63
N GLN A 61 15.04 -17.10 -18.75
CA GLN A 61 15.93 -16.77 -17.64
C GLN A 61 16.34 -15.28 -17.67
N VAL A 62 16.50 -14.72 -16.47
CA VAL A 62 17.11 -13.39 -16.27
C VAL A 62 18.07 -13.45 -15.09
N ALA A 63 19.29 -12.98 -15.29
CA ALA A 63 20.28 -12.80 -14.23
C ALA A 63 20.19 -11.37 -13.70
N LEU A 64 19.96 -11.24 -12.40
CA LEU A 64 19.85 -9.96 -11.71
C LEU A 64 20.98 -9.82 -10.69
N THR A 65 21.29 -8.58 -10.30
CA THR A 65 22.17 -8.33 -9.15
C THR A 65 21.70 -9.14 -7.94
N ARG A 66 22.62 -9.88 -7.33
CA ARG A 66 22.35 -10.64 -6.11
C ARG A 66 22.08 -9.66 -4.97
N ASP A 67 20.91 -9.79 -4.39
CA ASP A 67 20.44 -9.04 -3.24
C ASP A 67 19.42 -9.88 -2.48
N PHE A 68 19.15 -9.56 -1.21
CA PHE A 68 18.08 -10.22 -0.47
C PHE A 68 16.72 -10.10 -1.17
N ALA A 69 16.44 -9.00 -1.85
CA ALA A 69 15.24 -8.82 -2.65
C ALA A 69 15.15 -9.82 -3.81
N THR A 70 16.25 -10.04 -4.54
CA THR A 70 16.29 -10.96 -5.70
C THR A 70 16.37 -12.43 -5.31
N LEU A 71 16.59 -12.73 -4.03
CA LEU A 71 16.51 -14.08 -3.45
C LEU A 71 15.12 -14.45 -2.93
N ARG A 72 14.18 -13.50 -2.86
CA ARG A 72 12.83 -13.76 -2.32
C ARG A 72 12.10 -14.85 -3.12
N PRO A 73 11.31 -15.70 -2.46
CA PRO A 73 10.52 -16.74 -3.12
C PRO A 73 9.45 -16.15 -4.04
N GLY A 74 8.86 -17.01 -4.86
CA GLY A 74 7.68 -16.69 -5.63
C GLY A 74 7.93 -15.84 -6.87
N ARG A 75 6.92 -15.05 -7.24
CA ARG A 75 6.84 -14.32 -8.51
C ARG A 75 6.65 -12.82 -8.31
N HIS A 76 7.36 -12.02 -9.10
CA HIS A 76 7.42 -10.57 -8.94
C HIS A 76 7.38 -9.90 -10.31
N GLY A 77 6.81 -8.70 -10.37
CA GLY A 77 7.07 -7.82 -11.50
C GLY A 77 8.53 -7.35 -11.46
N LEU A 78 9.13 -7.17 -12.62
CA LEU A 78 10.44 -6.57 -12.83
C LEU A 78 10.24 -5.36 -13.74
N THR A 79 10.41 -4.16 -13.20
CA THR A 79 10.21 -2.90 -13.92
C THR A 79 11.56 -2.22 -14.14
N GLY A 80 11.82 -1.80 -15.37
CA GLY A 80 12.88 -0.86 -15.72
C GLY A 80 12.28 0.44 -16.27
N ASP A 81 13.12 1.29 -16.86
CA ASP A 81 12.68 2.57 -17.43
C ASP A 81 11.75 2.35 -18.65
N ASP A 82 12.09 1.39 -19.51
CA ASP A 82 11.37 1.12 -20.78
C ASP A 82 10.87 -0.33 -20.93
N PHE A 83 10.83 -1.11 -19.84
CA PHE A 83 10.30 -2.47 -19.88
C PHE A 83 9.53 -2.85 -18.61
N HIS A 84 8.62 -3.82 -18.77
CA HIS A 84 8.02 -4.55 -17.67
C HIS A 84 8.02 -6.05 -17.97
N ALA A 85 8.47 -6.86 -17.02
CA ALA A 85 8.49 -8.31 -17.11
C ALA A 85 7.99 -8.97 -15.82
N VAL A 86 7.67 -10.26 -15.87
CA VAL A 86 7.35 -11.08 -14.70
C VAL A 86 8.45 -12.10 -14.51
N VAL A 87 9.02 -12.13 -13.31
CA VAL A 87 10.05 -13.08 -12.91
C VAL A 87 9.51 -14.04 -11.87
N GLY A 88 9.70 -15.34 -12.12
CA GLY A 88 9.31 -16.42 -11.22
C GLY A 88 10.40 -16.73 -10.19
N PRO A 89 10.45 -17.96 -9.65
CA PRO A 89 11.40 -18.34 -8.61
C PRO A 89 12.86 -18.32 -9.09
N VAL A 90 13.78 -18.27 -8.11
CA VAL A 90 15.22 -18.49 -8.32
C VAL A 90 15.42 -19.90 -8.90
N LEU A 91 16.29 -20.02 -9.91
CA LEU A 91 16.57 -21.29 -10.57
C LEU A 91 17.75 -22.00 -9.89
N PRO A 92 17.52 -23.14 -9.20
CA PRO A 92 18.62 -23.89 -8.61
C PRO A 92 19.48 -24.54 -9.69
N GLY A 93 20.79 -24.58 -9.48
CA GLY A 93 21.73 -25.29 -10.36
C GLY A 93 22.05 -24.62 -11.69
N VAL A 94 21.52 -23.41 -11.94
CA VAL A 94 22.02 -22.57 -13.04
C VAL A 94 23.28 -21.86 -12.55
N PRO A 95 24.41 -21.92 -13.28
CA PRO A 95 25.62 -21.20 -12.89
C PRO A 95 25.33 -19.70 -12.74
N ASP A 96 25.55 -19.18 -11.54
CA ASP A 96 25.57 -17.76 -11.26
C ASP A 96 26.95 -17.35 -10.73
N SER A 97 27.24 -16.06 -10.82
CA SER A 97 28.41 -15.49 -10.15
C SER A 97 28.10 -15.18 -8.69
N ALA A 98 29.13 -14.89 -7.90
CA ALA A 98 28.94 -14.40 -6.53
C ALA A 98 28.04 -13.16 -6.44
N ASP A 99 27.94 -12.39 -7.53
CA ASP A 99 27.23 -11.11 -7.59
C ASP A 99 25.88 -11.19 -8.32
N THR A 100 25.48 -12.37 -8.80
CA THR A 100 24.24 -12.55 -9.57
C THR A 100 23.34 -13.64 -9.00
N VAL A 101 22.07 -13.54 -9.33
CA VAL A 101 21.07 -14.59 -9.12
C VAL A 101 20.25 -14.75 -10.38
N VAL A 102 20.04 -15.99 -10.81
CA VAL A 102 19.23 -16.29 -11.99
C VAL A 102 17.80 -16.65 -11.56
N ARG A 103 16.83 -15.96 -12.15
CA ARG A 103 15.39 -16.23 -11.95
C ARG A 103 14.75 -16.68 -13.25
N ARG A 104 13.63 -17.40 -13.13
CA ARG A 104 12.74 -17.68 -14.25
C ARG A 104 12.24 -16.36 -14.84
N LEU A 105 12.44 -16.12 -16.12
CA LEU A 105 11.73 -15.07 -16.84
C LEU A 105 10.43 -15.69 -17.38
N GLU A 106 9.29 -15.37 -16.77
CA GLU A 106 8.01 -15.98 -17.10
C GLU A 106 7.35 -15.30 -18.30
N ARG A 107 7.39 -13.97 -18.34
CA ARG A 107 6.77 -13.17 -19.40
C ARG A 107 7.43 -11.79 -19.49
N VAL A 108 7.53 -11.25 -20.70
CA VAL A 108 7.80 -9.83 -20.93
C VAL A 108 6.48 -9.18 -21.37
N THR A 109 6.08 -8.11 -20.69
CA THR A 109 4.81 -7.41 -20.97
C THR A 109 4.98 -6.40 -22.08
N TYR A 110 6.03 -5.59 -21.99
CA TYR A 110 6.49 -4.67 -23.02
C TYR A 110 7.99 -4.43 -22.84
N GLY A 111 8.63 -3.89 -23.89
CA GLY A 111 10.08 -3.68 -23.92
C GLY A 111 10.83 -5.00 -23.93
N THR A 112 12.11 -4.97 -23.55
CA THR A 112 12.94 -6.17 -23.35
C THR A 112 13.99 -5.84 -22.31
N PRO A 113 14.16 -6.65 -21.24
CA PRO A 113 15.26 -6.45 -20.30
C PRO A 113 16.61 -6.77 -20.96
N GLU A 114 17.50 -5.79 -21.03
CA GLU A 114 18.83 -5.90 -21.62
C GLU A 114 19.94 -5.84 -20.57
N PRO A 115 21.13 -6.44 -20.83
CA PRO A 115 22.28 -6.30 -19.95
C PRO A 115 22.64 -4.83 -19.70
N GLY A 116 22.77 -4.45 -18.43
CA GLY A 116 23.06 -3.08 -18.00
C GLY A 116 21.83 -2.31 -17.53
N ASP A 117 20.63 -2.75 -17.89
CA ASP A 117 19.40 -2.07 -17.50
C ASP A 117 19.24 -1.97 -15.99
N ARG A 118 18.77 -0.81 -15.54
CA ARG A 118 18.35 -0.61 -14.15
C ARG A 118 16.95 -1.16 -13.99
N ALA A 119 16.75 -1.94 -12.93
CA ALA A 119 15.48 -2.59 -12.67
C ALA A 119 15.11 -2.54 -11.19
N ARG A 120 13.84 -2.77 -10.88
CA ARG A 120 13.33 -2.99 -9.52
C ARG A 120 12.31 -4.11 -9.54
N LEU A 121 12.26 -4.86 -8.44
CA LEU A 121 11.14 -5.76 -8.19
C LEU A 121 9.94 -4.95 -7.70
N THR A 122 8.75 -5.37 -8.11
CA THR A 122 7.48 -4.79 -7.71
C THR A 122 6.45 -5.89 -7.43
N PRO A 123 5.54 -5.71 -6.46
CA PRO A 123 4.45 -6.66 -6.25
C PRO A 123 3.48 -6.72 -7.44
N ASN A 124 3.37 -5.67 -8.26
CA ASN A 124 2.50 -5.66 -9.44
C ASN A 124 3.03 -6.61 -10.54
N LEU A 125 2.30 -7.68 -10.87
CA LEU A 125 2.64 -8.57 -11.99
C LEU A 125 2.05 -8.11 -13.33
N TYR A 126 1.02 -7.29 -13.25
CA TYR A 126 0.23 -6.87 -14.38
C TYR A 126 0.22 -5.34 -14.45
N VAL A 127 0.25 -4.82 -15.67
CA VAL A 127 0.23 -3.41 -16.03
C VAL A 127 -0.78 -3.23 -17.16
N GLY A 128 -1.46 -2.09 -17.22
CA GLY A 128 -2.59 -1.86 -18.12
C GLY A 128 -3.94 -2.10 -17.44
N ASP A 129 -4.89 -2.71 -18.14
CA ASP A 129 -6.25 -2.94 -17.67
C ASP A 129 -6.62 -4.44 -17.62
N PRO A 130 -7.72 -4.83 -16.95
CA PRO A 130 -8.12 -6.23 -16.83
C PRO A 130 -8.34 -6.94 -18.18
N GLY A 131 -8.78 -6.22 -19.22
CA GLY A 131 -9.04 -6.78 -20.54
C GLY A 131 -7.74 -7.11 -21.26
N GLY A 132 -6.82 -6.15 -21.35
CA GLY A 132 -5.53 -6.32 -22.01
C GLY A 132 -4.58 -7.23 -21.26
N ALA A 133 -4.54 -7.14 -19.92
CA ALA A 133 -3.57 -7.87 -19.11
C ALA A 133 -4.02 -9.28 -18.71
N LEU A 134 -5.33 -9.48 -18.51
CA LEU A 134 -5.90 -10.73 -17.98
C LEU A 134 -6.90 -11.40 -18.93
N GLY A 135 -7.30 -10.73 -20.02
CA GLY A 135 -8.37 -11.22 -20.90
C GLY A 135 -9.75 -11.23 -20.23
N LEU A 136 -9.96 -10.38 -19.21
CA LEU A 136 -11.22 -10.30 -18.49
C LEU A 136 -12.10 -9.17 -19.03
N ASP A 137 -13.37 -9.49 -19.30
CA ASP A 137 -14.39 -8.48 -19.55
C ASP A 137 -14.48 -7.55 -18.34
N HIS A 138 -14.44 -6.24 -18.59
CA HIS A 138 -14.56 -5.22 -17.55
C HIS A 138 -15.25 -3.97 -18.08
N THR A 139 -15.69 -3.12 -17.16
CA THR A 139 -16.26 -1.81 -17.45
C THR A 139 -15.50 -0.74 -16.67
N ASP A 140 -15.10 0.33 -17.35
CA ASP A 140 -14.63 1.55 -16.70
C ASP A 140 -15.81 2.33 -16.12
N LEU A 141 -15.72 2.67 -14.84
CA LEU A 141 -16.72 3.43 -14.11
C LEU A 141 -16.11 4.73 -13.56
N GLU A 142 -16.94 5.75 -13.40
CA GLU A 142 -16.60 6.95 -12.64
C GLU A 142 -17.49 7.02 -11.40
N LEU A 143 -16.92 6.70 -10.23
CA LEU A 143 -17.65 6.69 -8.98
C LEU A 143 -17.74 8.13 -8.43
N PRO A 144 -18.91 8.59 -7.94
CA PRO A 144 -19.03 9.93 -7.37
C PRO A 144 -18.32 10.01 -6.02
N GLY A 145 -17.11 10.57 -6.00
CA GLY A 145 -16.33 10.81 -4.78
C GLY A 145 -16.52 12.22 -4.20
N GLU A 146 -16.13 12.39 -2.93
CA GLU A 146 -16.19 13.68 -2.20
C GLU A 146 -15.48 14.83 -2.94
N LEU A 147 -14.35 14.52 -3.60
CA LEU A 147 -13.50 15.50 -4.29
C LEU A 147 -13.71 15.53 -5.81
N GLY A 148 -14.61 14.71 -6.34
CA GLY A 148 -14.81 14.51 -7.78
C GLY A 148 -14.90 13.03 -8.18
N PRO A 149 -15.01 12.75 -9.49
CA PRO A 149 -15.14 11.38 -10.00
C PRO A 149 -13.90 10.53 -9.71
N LEU A 150 -14.12 9.30 -9.29
CA LEU A 150 -13.08 8.31 -8.97
C LEU A 150 -13.13 7.21 -10.04
N PRO A 151 -12.12 7.08 -10.92
CA PRO A 151 -12.17 6.05 -11.94
C PRO A 151 -11.97 4.65 -11.32
N ALA A 152 -12.78 3.69 -11.74
CA ALA A 152 -12.78 2.33 -11.21
C ALA A 152 -12.95 1.30 -12.32
N TRP A 153 -12.41 0.10 -12.11
CA TRP A 153 -12.76 -1.05 -12.93
C TRP A 153 -13.83 -1.90 -12.25
N PHE A 154 -14.83 -2.31 -13.01
CA PHE A 154 -15.80 -3.32 -12.60
C PHE A 154 -15.64 -4.57 -13.45
N VAL A 155 -15.28 -5.69 -12.83
CA VAL A 155 -15.25 -7.02 -13.44
C VAL A 155 -16.50 -7.76 -12.97
N PRO A 156 -17.39 -8.20 -13.89
CA PRO A 156 -18.65 -8.82 -13.52
C PRO A 156 -18.45 -10.21 -12.89
N GLY A 157 -19.40 -10.57 -12.03
CA GLY A 157 -19.51 -11.89 -11.41
C GLY A 157 -20.97 -12.25 -11.15
N ALA A 158 -21.23 -13.50 -10.76
CA ALA A 158 -22.59 -14.02 -10.59
C ALA A 158 -23.06 -14.04 -9.12
N ARG A 159 -22.21 -13.64 -8.18
CA ARG A 159 -22.51 -13.60 -6.74
C ARG A 159 -23.16 -12.28 -6.35
N ASP A 160 -24.01 -12.32 -5.32
CA ASP A 160 -24.56 -11.13 -4.68
C ASP A 160 -23.58 -10.47 -3.69
N THR A 161 -22.49 -11.17 -3.34
CA THR A 161 -21.36 -10.65 -2.58
C THR A 161 -20.35 -10.04 -3.53
N TRP A 162 -20.05 -8.75 -3.38
CA TRP A 162 -19.04 -8.06 -4.17
C TRP A 162 -17.72 -7.99 -3.41
N VAL A 163 -16.60 -7.97 -4.14
CA VAL A 163 -15.28 -7.68 -3.58
C VAL A 163 -14.84 -6.29 -4.03
N ILE A 164 -14.59 -5.39 -3.09
CA ILE A 164 -13.95 -4.10 -3.40
C ILE A 164 -12.47 -4.22 -3.10
N ALA A 165 -11.66 -4.24 -4.15
CA ALA A 165 -10.22 -4.43 -4.10
C ALA A 165 -9.51 -3.06 -4.14
N VAL A 166 -8.77 -2.71 -3.10
CA VAL A 166 -8.17 -1.38 -2.94
C VAL A 166 -6.66 -1.46 -2.70
N HIS A 167 -5.90 -0.85 -3.60
CA HIS A 167 -4.45 -0.90 -3.57
C HIS A 167 -3.84 -0.04 -2.45
N GLY A 168 -2.51 -0.12 -2.34
CA GLY A 168 -1.72 0.63 -1.37
C GLY A 168 -0.99 1.83 -1.98
N LEU A 169 -0.36 2.60 -1.09
CA LEU A 169 0.54 3.70 -1.46
C LEU A 169 1.66 3.25 -2.41
N GLY A 170 1.97 4.06 -3.42
CA GLY A 170 3.03 3.77 -4.39
C GLY A 170 2.64 2.72 -5.44
N THR A 171 1.38 2.29 -5.44
CA THR A 171 0.81 1.43 -6.49
C THR A 171 -0.40 2.12 -7.11
N THR A 172 -1.09 1.43 -7.99
CA THR A 172 -2.38 1.85 -8.58
C THR A 172 -3.35 0.67 -8.50
N ARG A 173 -4.58 0.85 -8.99
CA ARG A 173 -5.57 -0.23 -9.13
C ARG A 173 -5.05 -1.44 -9.93
N GLU A 174 -4.00 -1.29 -10.73
CA GLU A 174 -3.29 -2.41 -11.37
C GLU A 174 -2.81 -3.47 -10.38
N HIS A 175 -2.44 -3.09 -9.14
CA HIS A 175 -1.96 -4.05 -8.15
C HIS A 175 -3.02 -5.12 -7.83
N THR A 176 -4.29 -4.73 -7.87
CA THR A 176 -5.42 -5.62 -7.59
C THR A 176 -5.57 -6.72 -8.65
N MET A 177 -5.02 -6.52 -9.86
CA MET A 177 -5.06 -7.52 -10.95
C MET A 177 -4.38 -8.84 -10.59
N ASN A 178 -3.41 -8.82 -9.65
CA ASN A 178 -2.79 -10.04 -9.13
C ASN A 178 -3.82 -11.08 -8.64
N LEU A 179 -4.95 -10.61 -8.11
CA LEU A 179 -6.00 -11.43 -7.51
C LEU A 179 -7.30 -11.43 -8.33
N MET A 180 -7.42 -10.59 -9.35
CA MET A 180 -8.67 -10.46 -10.11
C MET A 180 -9.05 -11.77 -10.81
N GLU A 181 -8.11 -12.47 -11.44
CA GLU A 181 -8.40 -13.77 -12.06
C GLU A 181 -8.90 -14.79 -11.04
N PHE A 182 -8.30 -14.84 -9.85
CA PHE A 182 -8.74 -15.72 -8.77
C PHE A 182 -10.18 -15.40 -8.34
N LEU A 183 -10.48 -14.12 -8.07
CA LEU A 183 -11.80 -13.67 -7.65
C LEU A 183 -12.86 -13.93 -8.74
N HIS A 184 -12.53 -13.66 -9.99
CA HIS A 184 -13.40 -13.88 -11.15
C HIS A 184 -13.69 -15.38 -11.34
N ARG A 185 -12.69 -16.27 -11.23
CA ARG A 185 -12.90 -17.74 -11.26
C ARG A 185 -13.85 -18.21 -10.17
N HIS A 186 -13.86 -17.56 -9.01
CA HIS A 186 -14.80 -17.80 -7.92
C HIS A 186 -16.14 -17.06 -8.05
N ARG A 187 -16.37 -16.39 -9.19
CA ARG A 187 -17.61 -15.73 -9.59
C ARG A 187 -17.97 -14.47 -8.79
N PHE A 188 -17.04 -13.91 -8.03
CA PHE A 188 -17.26 -12.63 -7.34
C PHE A 188 -17.22 -11.47 -8.33
N PRO A 189 -18.20 -10.55 -8.32
CA PRO A 189 -18.03 -9.23 -8.89
C PRO A 189 -16.89 -8.50 -8.18
N VAL A 190 -16.01 -7.84 -8.94
CA VAL A 190 -14.87 -7.10 -8.40
C VAL A 190 -14.96 -5.65 -8.81
N LEU A 191 -14.92 -4.75 -7.82
CA LEU A 191 -14.80 -3.31 -8.01
C LEU A 191 -13.41 -2.86 -7.53
N ALA A 192 -12.60 -2.30 -8.44
CA ALA A 192 -11.25 -1.83 -8.13
C ALA A 192 -11.16 -0.31 -8.37
N PRO A 193 -11.44 0.52 -7.36
CA PRO A 193 -11.37 1.96 -7.48
C PRO A 193 -9.92 2.47 -7.46
N ALA A 194 -9.64 3.50 -8.26
CA ALA A 194 -8.62 4.48 -7.90
C ALA A 194 -9.17 5.42 -6.82
N TYR A 195 -8.29 5.99 -6.02
CA TYR A 195 -8.64 6.97 -4.99
C TYR A 195 -7.82 8.26 -5.13
N ARG A 196 -8.11 9.26 -4.30
CA ARG A 196 -7.48 10.58 -4.40
C ARG A 196 -5.94 10.49 -4.50
N GLY A 197 -5.38 11.14 -5.52
CA GLY A 197 -3.94 11.12 -5.82
C GLY A 197 -3.52 10.14 -6.93
N ASP A 198 -4.39 9.22 -7.34
CA ASP A 198 -4.12 8.28 -8.43
C ASP A 198 -4.34 8.89 -9.83
N PRO A 199 -3.84 8.23 -10.90
CA PRO A 199 -4.12 8.63 -12.27
C PRO A 199 -5.63 8.70 -12.55
N GLY A 200 -6.07 9.86 -13.03
CA GLY A 200 -7.48 10.14 -13.32
C GLY A 200 -8.35 10.51 -12.12
N ALA A 201 -7.87 10.35 -10.88
CA ALA A 201 -8.59 10.76 -9.68
C ALA A 201 -8.18 12.19 -9.23
N PRO A 202 -9.07 12.92 -8.53
CA PRO A 202 -8.74 14.20 -7.91
C PRO A 202 -7.55 14.06 -6.95
N ARG A 203 -6.75 15.13 -6.80
CA ARG A 203 -5.69 15.17 -5.78
C ARG A 203 -6.28 15.61 -4.44
N SER A 204 -5.68 15.14 -3.34
CA SER A 204 -5.90 15.74 -2.02
C SER A 204 -5.64 17.25 -2.06
N PRO A 205 -6.45 18.11 -1.41
CA PRO A 205 -6.29 19.56 -1.47
C PRO A 205 -4.91 20.09 -1.02
N ASP A 206 -4.24 19.36 -0.12
CA ASP A 206 -2.88 19.67 0.36
C ASP A 206 -1.77 18.97 -0.43
N GLY A 207 -2.15 18.13 -1.41
CA GLY A 207 -1.25 17.32 -2.22
C GLY A 207 -0.48 16.26 -1.44
N LEU A 208 -1.01 15.80 -0.30
CA LEU A 208 -0.40 14.77 0.55
C LEU A 208 -1.24 13.50 0.58
N ASN A 209 -0.57 12.37 0.71
CA ASN A 209 -1.21 11.12 1.11
C ASN A 209 -1.39 11.13 2.63
N HIS A 210 -2.57 10.76 3.11
CA HIS A 210 -2.91 10.71 4.54
C HIS A 210 -2.96 9.28 5.06
N LEU A 211 -2.28 8.33 4.39
CA LEU A 211 -2.13 6.95 4.85
C LEU A 211 -3.47 6.27 5.23
N GLY A 212 -4.54 6.60 4.50
CA GLY A 212 -5.88 6.05 4.70
C GLY A 212 -6.80 6.88 5.60
N GLU A 213 -6.33 7.97 6.24
CA GLU A 213 -7.16 8.79 7.14
C GLU A 213 -8.21 9.63 6.42
N THR A 214 -7.92 10.09 5.21
CA THR A 214 -8.90 10.80 4.40
C THR A 214 -9.31 10.01 3.16
N GLU A 215 -8.41 9.18 2.64
CA GLU A 215 -8.64 8.32 1.47
C GLU A 215 -9.75 7.29 1.73
N TRP A 216 -10.03 6.88 2.97
CA TRP A 216 -11.13 5.93 3.25
C TRP A 216 -12.50 6.44 2.79
N ARG A 217 -12.70 7.76 2.65
CA ARG A 217 -13.94 8.34 2.10
C ARG A 217 -14.13 8.00 0.63
N ASP A 218 -13.04 7.79 -0.12
CA ASP A 218 -13.12 7.36 -1.52
C ASP A 218 -13.48 5.87 -1.60
N LEU A 219 -12.97 5.05 -0.68
CA LEU A 219 -13.41 3.66 -0.53
C LEU A 219 -14.86 3.56 -0.07
N ASP A 220 -15.32 4.50 0.77
CA ASP A 220 -16.72 4.60 1.19
C ASP A 220 -17.63 4.92 -0.01
N ALA A 221 -17.23 5.82 -0.90
CA ALA A 221 -17.95 6.08 -2.15
C ALA A 221 -18.06 4.82 -3.02
N ALA A 222 -17.00 4.01 -3.10
CA ALA A 222 -17.03 2.72 -3.80
C ALA A 222 -17.96 1.70 -3.12
N LEU A 223 -18.00 1.68 -1.78
CA LEU A 223 -18.93 0.85 -1.02
C LEU A 223 -20.39 1.25 -1.28
N HIS A 224 -20.70 2.55 -1.26
CA HIS A 224 -22.03 3.05 -1.60
C HIS A 224 -22.42 2.67 -3.03
N HIS A 225 -21.53 2.88 -4.01
CA HIS A 225 -21.79 2.50 -5.40
C HIS A 225 -22.07 1.00 -5.56
N ALA A 226 -21.29 0.13 -4.90
CA ALA A 226 -21.52 -1.31 -4.96
C ALA A 226 -22.91 -1.69 -4.40
N VAL A 227 -23.30 -1.10 -3.27
CA VAL A 227 -24.61 -1.35 -2.64
C VAL A 227 -25.75 -0.85 -3.51
N ASP A 228 -25.65 0.36 -4.05
CA ASP A 228 -26.65 0.95 -4.95
C ASP A 228 -26.76 0.16 -6.26
N SER A 229 -25.67 -0.50 -6.68
CA SER A 229 -25.62 -1.39 -7.84
C SER A 229 -26.05 -2.84 -7.54
N GLY A 230 -26.56 -3.10 -6.33
CA GLY A 230 -27.19 -4.38 -5.98
C GLY A 230 -26.33 -5.33 -5.13
N ALA A 231 -25.14 -4.94 -4.68
CA ALA A 231 -24.36 -5.75 -3.75
C ALA A 231 -25.12 -5.96 -2.43
N ARG A 232 -25.45 -7.22 -2.12
CA ARG A 232 -26.12 -7.57 -0.85
C ARG A 232 -25.14 -7.59 0.31
N GLN A 233 -23.92 -8.05 0.02
CA GLN A 233 -22.79 -8.15 0.92
C GLN A 233 -21.53 -7.66 0.21
N VAL A 234 -20.58 -7.14 0.97
CA VAL A 234 -19.31 -6.63 0.45
C VAL A 234 -18.15 -7.16 1.27
N VAL A 235 -17.12 -7.67 0.59
CA VAL A 235 -15.81 -7.92 1.17
C VAL A 235 -14.89 -6.77 0.77
N LEU A 236 -14.31 -6.10 1.77
CA LEU A 236 -13.28 -5.09 1.51
C LEU A 236 -11.92 -5.78 1.55
N TYR A 237 -11.21 -5.75 0.42
CA TYR A 237 -9.90 -6.35 0.27
C TYR A 237 -8.87 -5.26 0.00
N GLY A 238 -8.03 -4.96 0.99
CA GLY A 238 -7.04 -3.90 0.88
C GLY A 238 -5.60 -4.35 1.07
N TRP A 239 -4.68 -3.66 0.37
CA TRP A 239 -3.23 -3.74 0.58
C TRP A 239 -2.72 -2.49 1.27
N SER A 240 -1.83 -2.62 2.25
CA SER A 240 -1.13 -1.47 2.86
C SER A 240 -2.10 -0.40 3.39
N THR A 241 -2.06 0.81 2.84
CA THR A 241 -3.00 1.91 3.14
C THR A 241 -4.43 1.59 2.72
N GLY A 242 -4.64 0.82 1.65
CA GLY A 242 -5.96 0.30 1.27
C GLY A 242 -6.56 -0.62 2.34
N ALA A 243 -5.72 -1.39 3.04
CA ALA A 243 -6.18 -2.19 4.18
C ALA A 243 -6.60 -1.30 5.37
N THR A 244 -5.87 -0.20 5.61
CA THR A 244 -6.25 0.82 6.59
C THR A 244 -7.56 1.52 6.22
N MET A 245 -7.77 1.79 4.93
CA MET A 245 -9.03 2.32 4.41
C MET A 245 -10.16 1.33 4.66
N ALA A 246 -9.98 0.04 4.35
CA ALA A 246 -10.98 -1.00 4.59
C ALA A 246 -11.42 -1.08 6.05
N LEU A 247 -10.46 -1.03 6.99
CA LEU A 247 -10.74 -0.97 8.43
C LEU A 247 -11.56 0.26 8.82
N ARG A 248 -11.22 1.43 8.27
CA ARG A 248 -11.92 2.69 8.54
C ARG A 248 -13.32 2.69 7.97
N THR A 249 -13.49 2.25 6.72
CA THR A 249 -14.79 2.12 6.08
C THR A 249 -15.69 1.17 6.86
N ALA A 250 -15.19 0.00 7.27
CA ALA A 250 -15.96 -0.92 8.13
C ALA A 250 -16.34 -0.34 9.50
N ALA A 251 -15.52 0.56 10.05
CA ALA A 251 -15.79 1.20 11.33
C ALA A 251 -16.70 2.44 11.24
N ARG A 252 -16.65 3.18 10.12
CA ARG A 252 -17.20 4.54 10.01
C ARG A 252 -18.32 4.71 9.00
N SER A 253 -18.39 3.85 7.97
CA SER A 253 -19.40 3.96 6.91
C SER A 253 -20.83 3.87 7.46
N GLU A 254 -21.75 4.61 6.85
CA GLU A 254 -23.18 4.53 7.13
C GLU A 254 -23.76 3.19 6.66
N VAL A 255 -23.23 2.65 5.56
CA VAL A 255 -23.63 1.35 4.99
C VAL A 255 -22.72 0.20 5.45
N ARG A 256 -21.94 0.38 6.53
CA ARG A 256 -21.04 -0.66 7.08
C ARG A 256 -21.71 -2.00 7.39
N ALA A 257 -23.03 -2.02 7.61
CA ALA A 257 -23.80 -3.26 7.79
C ALA A 257 -23.78 -4.19 6.56
N ARG A 258 -23.40 -3.66 5.38
CA ARG A 258 -23.19 -4.43 4.15
C ARG A 258 -21.81 -5.09 4.10
N VAL A 259 -20.85 -4.65 4.89
CA VAL A 259 -19.53 -5.25 4.95
C VAL A 259 -19.64 -6.60 5.68
N ALA A 260 -19.38 -7.69 4.96
CA ALA A 260 -19.48 -9.05 5.46
C ALA A 260 -18.13 -9.65 5.83
N GLY A 261 -17.02 -9.07 5.36
CA GLY A 261 -15.68 -9.51 5.68
C GLY A 261 -14.59 -8.54 5.25
N LEU A 262 -13.41 -8.69 5.86
CA LEU A 262 -12.22 -7.91 5.56
C LEU A 262 -11.06 -8.83 5.17
N VAL A 263 -10.35 -8.49 4.10
CA VAL A 263 -9.08 -9.13 3.72
C VAL A 263 -8.01 -8.04 3.71
N LEU A 264 -6.99 -8.21 4.54
CA LEU A 264 -6.00 -7.17 4.83
C LEU A 264 -4.60 -7.70 4.55
N ASP A 265 -3.97 -7.21 3.49
CA ASP A 265 -2.61 -7.55 3.12
C ASP A 265 -1.64 -6.45 3.59
N SER A 266 -0.65 -6.82 4.42
CA SER A 266 0.34 -5.88 4.97
C SER A 266 -0.26 -4.60 5.57
N PRO A 267 -1.27 -4.66 6.46
CA PRO A 267 -2.04 -3.47 6.83
C PRO A 267 -1.21 -2.43 7.59
N VAL A 268 -1.38 -1.15 7.23
CA VAL A 268 -0.78 -0.01 7.93
C VAL A 268 -1.57 0.29 9.21
N LEU A 269 -1.20 -0.39 10.30
CA LEU A 269 -1.84 -0.25 11.62
C LEU A 269 -1.16 0.80 12.53
N SER A 270 -0.03 1.34 12.09
CA SER A 270 0.66 2.44 12.77
C SER A 270 1.24 3.40 11.74
N TRP A 271 0.52 4.51 11.53
CA TRP A 271 0.97 5.55 10.60
C TRP A 271 2.32 6.13 11.04
N GLU A 272 2.58 6.28 12.35
CA GLU A 272 3.85 6.80 12.85
C GLU A 272 5.03 5.88 12.48
N ALA A 273 4.85 4.57 12.66
CA ALA A 273 5.89 3.60 12.33
C ALA A 273 6.13 3.54 10.82
N THR A 274 5.05 3.56 10.04
CA THR A 274 5.08 3.55 8.57
C THR A 274 5.76 4.80 8.03
N LEU A 275 5.43 5.99 8.57
CA LEU A 275 6.07 7.23 8.17
C LEU A 275 7.57 7.21 8.45
N ARG A 276 7.99 6.72 9.63
CA ARG A 276 9.41 6.58 9.95
C ARG A 276 10.10 5.62 8.98
N ALA A 277 9.49 4.47 8.69
CA ALA A 277 10.04 3.52 7.73
C ALA A 277 10.21 4.13 6.33
N LEU A 278 9.19 4.79 5.80
CA LEU A 278 9.23 5.45 4.49
C LEU A 278 10.22 6.61 4.43
N ALA A 279 10.34 7.39 5.51
CA ALA A 279 11.32 8.48 5.58
C ALA A 279 12.76 7.93 5.64
N THR A 280 13.00 6.89 6.43
CA THR A 280 14.30 6.20 6.50
C THR A 280 14.67 5.55 5.17
N ALA A 281 13.72 4.92 4.48
CA ALA A 281 13.90 4.33 3.17
C ALA A 281 14.31 5.37 2.11
N ARG A 282 13.96 6.65 2.31
CA ARG A 282 14.40 7.79 1.50
C ARG A 282 15.60 8.53 2.08
N HIS A 283 16.41 7.83 2.88
CA HIS A 283 17.64 8.34 3.47
C HIS A 283 17.46 9.57 4.38
N THR A 284 16.27 9.76 4.97
CA THR A 284 16.07 10.82 5.98
C THR A 284 16.86 10.48 7.24
N PRO A 285 17.75 11.38 7.72
CA PRO A 285 18.52 11.15 8.94
C PRO A 285 17.64 10.88 10.16
N GLY A 286 18.02 9.91 10.99
CA GLY A 286 17.24 9.47 12.16
C GLY A 286 16.87 10.59 13.13
N VAL A 287 17.76 11.57 13.30
CA VAL A 287 17.55 12.76 14.14
C VAL A 287 16.38 13.64 13.67
N LEU A 288 16.01 13.58 12.39
CA LEU A 288 14.92 14.36 11.82
C LEU A 288 13.57 13.64 11.89
N LEU A 289 13.54 12.33 12.14
CA LEU A 289 12.31 11.54 12.16
C LEU A 289 11.26 12.05 13.18
N PRO A 290 11.61 12.46 14.41
CA PRO A 290 10.63 13.04 15.33
C PRO A 290 9.99 14.33 14.79
N LEU A 291 10.77 15.17 14.09
CA LEU A 291 10.26 16.37 13.44
C LEU A 291 9.38 16.02 12.24
N ALA A 292 9.75 15.01 11.45
CA ALA A 292 8.96 14.51 10.33
C ALA A 292 7.58 14.01 10.80
N VAL A 293 7.57 13.21 11.88
CA VAL A 293 6.34 12.71 12.51
C VAL A 293 5.47 13.88 12.97
N ARG A 294 6.02 14.86 13.71
CA ARG A 294 5.25 16.03 14.16
C ARG A 294 4.74 16.90 13.02
N ALA A 295 5.54 17.11 11.98
CA ALA A 295 5.12 17.88 10.82
C ALA A 295 3.99 17.16 10.07
N ALA A 296 4.08 15.83 9.90
CA ALA A 296 3.02 15.03 9.33
C ALA A 296 1.72 15.13 10.15
N GLN A 297 1.79 15.01 11.48
CA GLN A 297 0.65 15.17 12.39
C GLN A 297 -0.07 16.49 12.15
N GLY A 298 0.68 17.60 12.15
CA GLY A 298 0.11 18.93 12.00
C GLY A 298 -0.49 19.21 10.62
N ARG A 299 -0.03 18.52 9.57
CA ARG A 299 -0.46 18.75 8.18
C ARG A 299 -1.61 17.86 7.74
N THR A 300 -1.56 16.59 8.12
CA THR A 300 -2.49 15.55 7.63
C THR A 300 -3.61 15.27 8.61
N GLY A 301 -3.50 15.74 9.85
CA GLY A 301 -4.37 15.30 10.92
C GLY A 301 -4.09 13.85 11.39
N LEU A 302 -2.86 13.38 11.17
CA LEU A 302 -2.11 12.29 11.79
C LEU A 302 -2.23 12.05 13.29
N TYR A 303 -3.37 12.00 13.97
CA TYR A 303 -3.34 11.86 15.44
C TYR A 303 -3.29 10.41 15.96
N GLY A 304 -3.50 9.43 15.09
CA GLY A 304 -3.64 8.02 15.49
C GLY A 304 -4.82 7.80 16.44
N ASP A 305 -4.71 6.79 17.32
CA ASP A 305 -5.81 6.43 18.23
C ASP A 305 -5.99 7.39 19.42
N ARG A 306 -5.21 8.48 19.46
CA ARG A 306 -5.18 9.43 20.59
C ARG A 306 -6.27 10.51 20.52
N ARG A 307 -7.12 10.50 19.49
CA ARG A 307 -8.24 11.44 19.34
C ARG A 307 -9.56 10.81 19.80
N PRO A 308 -10.49 11.60 20.37
CA PRO A 308 -11.90 11.22 20.42
C PRO A 308 -12.40 10.90 18.99
N GLY A 309 -12.90 9.69 18.75
CA GLY A 309 -13.30 9.22 17.40
C GLY A 309 -12.21 8.49 16.60
N ALA A 310 -11.07 8.16 17.24
CA ALA A 310 -10.14 7.15 16.77
C ALA A 310 -10.86 5.86 16.34
N VAL A 311 -10.33 5.17 15.32
CA VAL A 311 -10.83 3.83 14.99
C VAL A 311 -10.38 2.88 16.09
N HIS A 312 -11.29 2.64 17.04
CA HIS A 312 -11.13 1.53 17.97
C HIS A 312 -11.34 0.25 17.16
N LEU A 313 -10.22 -0.40 16.82
CA LEU A 313 -10.21 -1.70 16.12
C LEU A 313 -11.02 -2.75 16.89
N ASP A 314 -11.27 -2.54 18.19
CA ASP A 314 -12.21 -3.25 19.05
C ASP A 314 -13.64 -3.34 18.49
N ARG A 315 -13.99 -2.51 17.50
CA ARG A 315 -15.31 -2.49 16.84
C ARG A 315 -15.39 -3.34 15.57
N ILE A 316 -14.31 -3.99 15.15
CA ILE A 316 -14.35 -4.90 13.98
C ILE A 316 -15.10 -6.16 14.40
N ALA A 317 -16.38 -6.21 14.05
CA ALA A 317 -17.28 -7.33 14.35
C ALA A 317 -17.37 -8.35 13.20
N VAL A 318 -16.74 -8.06 12.05
CA VAL A 318 -16.82 -8.88 10.84
C VAL A 318 -15.60 -9.79 10.71
N PRO A 319 -15.75 -11.01 10.17
CA PRO A 319 -14.63 -11.90 9.89
C PRO A 319 -13.51 -11.18 9.14
N THR A 320 -12.29 -11.28 9.65
CA THR A 320 -11.12 -10.58 9.08
C THR A 320 -9.97 -11.56 8.86
N GLN A 321 -9.48 -11.63 7.63
CA GLN A 321 -8.27 -12.35 7.28
C GLN A 321 -7.12 -11.35 7.06
N ILE A 322 -6.05 -11.48 7.85
CA ILE A 322 -4.82 -10.71 7.68
C ILE A 322 -3.77 -11.60 7.02
N PHE A 323 -3.11 -11.10 5.98
CA PHE A 323 -1.88 -11.66 5.42
C PHE A 323 -0.73 -10.73 5.76
N HIS A 324 0.25 -11.20 6.54
CA HIS A 324 1.38 -10.35 6.94
C HIS A 324 2.59 -11.20 7.36
N GLY A 325 3.78 -10.71 7.04
CA GLY A 325 5.05 -11.37 7.31
C GLY A 325 6.03 -10.57 8.16
N PRO A 326 7.02 -11.23 8.79
CA PRO A 326 8.07 -10.57 9.55
C PRO A 326 9.03 -9.74 8.69
N ASP A 327 9.11 -10.01 7.39
CA ASP A 327 10.01 -9.36 6.44
C ASP A 327 9.43 -8.03 5.88
N ASP A 328 8.23 -7.63 6.32
CA ASP A 328 7.65 -6.34 6.02
C ASP A 328 8.37 -5.21 6.78
N THR A 329 9.15 -4.42 6.04
CA THR A 329 9.95 -3.30 6.57
C THR A 329 9.20 -1.97 6.61
N VAL A 330 7.98 -1.91 6.05
CA VAL A 330 7.17 -0.69 5.96
C VAL A 330 6.14 -0.65 7.06
N ALA A 331 5.36 -1.73 7.20
CA ALA A 331 4.33 -1.90 8.20
C ALA A 331 4.79 -2.95 9.21
N PRO A 332 5.12 -2.58 10.45
CA PRO A 332 5.62 -3.57 11.40
C PRO A 332 4.55 -4.61 11.76
N TRP A 333 4.77 -5.86 11.35
CA TRP A 333 3.82 -6.96 11.53
C TRP A 333 3.43 -7.27 12.98
N ARG A 334 4.23 -6.81 13.97
CA ARG A 334 3.89 -6.90 15.40
C ARG A 334 2.50 -6.33 15.70
N PHE A 335 2.06 -5.31 14.97
CA PHE A 335 0.73 -4.73 15.15
C PHE A 335 -0.37 -5.67 14.66
N SER A 336 -0.17 -6.35 13.53
CA SER A 336 -1.10 -7.37 13.03
C SER A 336 -1.15 -8.58 13.95
N ARG A 337 -0.01 -9.02 14.48
CA ARG A 337 0.04 -10.09 15.48
C ARG A 337 -0.75 -9.74 16.73
N ARG A 338 -0.57 -8.53 17.25
CA ARG A 338 -1.29 -8.06 18.43
C ARG A 338 -2.79 -7.97 18.14
N LEU A 339 -3.17 -7.36 17.02
CA LEU A 339 -4.57 -7.26 16.60
C LEU A 339 -5.26 -8.63 16.50
N ALA A 340 -4.60 -9.63 15.90
CA ALA A 340 -5.14 -10.98 15.82
C ALA A 340 -5.21 -11.68 17.19
N ALA A 341 -4.20 -11.46 18.05
CA ALA A 341 -4.17 -12.03 19.41
C ALA A 341 -5.25 -11.43 20.33
N ASP A 342 -5.58 -10.15 20.15
CA ASP A 342 -6.61 -9.44 20.92
C ASP A 342 -8.03 -9.83 20.47
N HIS A 343 -8.20 -10.35 19.23
CA HIS A 343 -9.49 -10.71 18.64
C HIS A 343 -9.50 -12.11 17.96
N PRO A 344 -9.15 -13.19 18.67
CA PRO A 344 -8.89 -14.51 18.06
C PRO A 344 -10.13 -15.17 17.44
N ASN A 345 -11.34 -14.75 17.82
CA ASN A 345 -12.59 -15.29 17.29
C ASN A 345 -13.04 -14.61 15.99
N THR A 346 -12.47 -13.45 15.66
CA THR A 346 -12.92 -12.62 14.52
C THR A 346 -11.78 -12.39 13.52
N ILE A 347 -10.53 -12.37 13.98
CA ILE A 347 -9.37 -12.02 13.18
C ILE A 347 -8.42 -13.22 13.10
N THR A 348 -8.18 -13.69 11.87
CA THR A 348 -7.18 -14.71 11.59
C THR A 348 -5.95 -14.09 10.95
N LEU A 349 -4.76 -14.39 11.46
CA LEU A 349 -3.48 -13.99 10.85
C LEU A 349 -2.86 -15.17 10.11
N HIS A 350 -2.76 -15.06 8.78
CA HIS A 350 -1.95 -15.93 7.94
C HIS A 350 -0.54 -15.33 7.82
N THR A 351 0.45 -16.04 8.37
CA THR A 351 1.84 -15.58 8.36
C THR A 351 2.52 -15.97 7.06
N VAL A 352 3.02 -14.99 6.32
CA VAL A 352 3.80 -15.20 5.10
C VAL A 352 5.27 -14.85 5.38
N ARG A 353 6.22 -15.70 5.01
CA ARG A 353 7.66 -15.40 5.19
C ARG A 353 8.31 -15.12 3.84
N GLY A 354 9.38 -14.31 3.84
CA GLY A 354 10.11 -13.96 2.62
C GLY A 354 9.36 -13.00 1.69
N ALA A 355 8.31 -12.35 2.18
CA ALA A 355 7.51 -11.39 1.42
C ALA A 355 7.83 -9.96 1.87
N SER A 356 8.07 -9.05 0.91
CA SER A 356 8.12 -7.61 1.18
C SER A 356 6.73 -7.03 1.38
N HIS A 357 6.67 -5.77 1.81
CA HIS A 357 5.43 -5.04 2.03
C HIS A 357 4.49 -5.08 0.83
N GLY A 358 3.24 -5.51 1.03
CA GLY A 358 2.23 -5.61 -0.01
C GLY A 358 2.47 -6.72 -1.03
N ALA A 359 3.47 -7.58 -0.81
CA ALA A 359 3.86 -8.67 -1.69
C ALA A 359 3.59 -10.05 -1.07
N MET A 360 2.62 -10.16 -0.15
CA MET A 360 2.35 -11.42 0.56
C MET A 360 1.86 -12.50 -0.41
N TRP A 361 1.01 -12.15 -1.38
CA TRP A 361 0.60 -13.08 -2.45
C TRP A 361 1.78 -13.47 -3.35
N ASN A 362 2.68 -12.53 -3.67
CA ASN A 362 3.82 -12.77 -4.55
C ASN A 362 4.74 -13.89 -4.08
N ALA A 363 4.94 -14.00 -2.76
CA ALA A 363 5.85 -14.98 -2.17
C ALA A 363 5.36 -16.43 -2.32
N ASP A 364 4.05 -16.66 -2.15
CA ASP A 364 3.41 -17.97 -2.31
C ASP A 364 1.93 -17.82 -2.75
N PRO A 365 1.69 -17.64 -4.06
CA PRO A 365 0.33 -17.45 -4.60
C PRO A 365 -0.62 -18.60 -4.26
N GLN A 366 -0.12 -19.83 -4.26
CA GLN A 366 -0.95 -21.03 -4.08
C GLN A 366 -1.49 -21.12 -2.66
N THR A 367 -0.60 -20.99 -1.66
CA THR A 367 -1.00 -21.01 -0.25
C THR A 367 -1.87 -19.79 0.09
N TYR A 368 -1.54 -18.62 -0.47
CA TYR A 368 -2.34 -17.40 -0.28
C TYR A 368 -3.76 -17.57 -0.82
N GLU A 369 -3.91 -17.98 -2.08
CA GLU A 369 -5.20 -18.18 -2.73
C GLU A 369 -6.04 -19.25 -2.03
N GLU A 370 -5.43 -20.32 -1.53
CA GLU A 370 -6.13 -21.34 -0.75
C GLU A 370 -6.65 -20.79 0.60
N ALA A 371 -5.85 -20.00 1.30
CA ALA A 371 -6.29 -19.34 2.53
C ALA A 371 -7.41 -18.33 2.25
N LEU A 372 -7.29 -17.55 1.18
CA LEU A 372 -8.32 -16.61 0.74
C LEU A 372 -9.61 -17.33 0.34
N ARG A 373 -9.52 -18.43 -0.41
CA ARG A 373 -10.67 -19.26 -0.80
C ARG A 373 -11.42 -19.77 0.42
N ARG A 374 -10.71 -20.27 1.44
CA ARG A 374 -11.32 -20.73 2.70
C ARG A 374 -12.05 -19.61 3.41
N PHE A 375 -11.43 -18.42 3.48
CA PHE A 375 -12.06 -17.24 4.06
C PHE A 375 -13.34 -16.82 3.31
N LEU A 376 -13.31 -16.86 1.97
CA LEU A 376 -14.43 -16.45 1.13
C LEU A 376 -15.55 -17.51 1.03
N THR A 377 -15.28 -18.77 1.35
CA THR A 377 -16.25 -19.88 1.19
C THR A 377 -17.61 -19.62 1.85
N PRO A 378 -17.71 -19.06 3.09
CA PRO A 378 -19.00 -18.73 3.69
C PRO A 378 -19.74 -17.55 3.03
N LEU A 379 -19.07 -16.81 2.14
CA LEU A 379 -19.56 -15.61 1.46
C LEU A 379 -19.80 -15.83 -0.04
N MET A 380 -19.50 -17.04 -0.53
CA MET A 380 -19.82 -17.54 -1.86
C MET A 380 -21.27 -18.01 -1.87
#